data_AF-A0A2N7AR81-F1
#
_entry.id   AF-A0A2N7AR81-F1
#
_cell.length_a   1.000
_cell.length_b   1.000
_cell.length_c   1.000
_cell.angle_alpha   90.00
_cell.angle_beta   90.00
_cell.angle_gamma   90.00
#
_symmetry.space_group_name_H-M   'P 1'
#
loop_
_entity.id
_entity.type
_entity.pdbx_description
1 polymer ?
#
loop_
_entity_poly.entity_id
_entity_poly.type
_entity_poly.pdbx_seq_one_letter_code
_entity_poly.pdbx_strand_id
1 'polypeptide(L)'
;MIKFEHVYKKYEDNSAIEDLNLEINDGDFFVMVGTSGSGKTTTLKMINRLIEPSSGQILIDGKDIKTYNLQKMRLNMGYVLQNIALFPNLTIEENIAIQPESLHWSKDKRKNVAWDLLNKVGLDPKLYAKRYPHELSGGEQQRVGIIRALATSPKMVLMDEPFSALDPISRTQLQDLVLKLHRELQITFIFVTHDMQEAIRLGNTIAVLSKGKLEQIGNRDDILNHPKNDFVEGFFQQAKRGPATVNLLLDSGLGKETDQPINSSLLKIDSVNRLATELKDNQGMVIFKKDDINYQLTTADLLDYLAKEGEQ
;
A
#
# COMPACT_ATOMS: atom_id res chain seq x y z
N MET A 1 11.52 18.95 0.30
CA MET A 1 12.46 17.81 0.46
C MET A 1 12.44 17.36 1.92
N ILE A 2 12.46 16.05 2.20
CA ILE A 2 12.60 15.51 3.57
C ILE A 2 13.88 14.70 3.67
N LYS A 3 14.63 14.84 4.76
CA LYS A 3 15.85 14.07 5.01
C LYS A 3 15.91 13.56 6.44
N PHE A 4 16.33 12.31 6.62
CA PHE A 4 16.63 11.71 7.91
C PHE A 4 18.15 11.59 8.02
N GLU A 5 18.72 12.13 9.10
CA GLU A 5 20.16 12.10 9.38
C GLU A 5 20.39 11.42 10.73
N HIS A 6 20.93 10.20 10.65
CA HIS A 6 21.22 9.30 11.77
C HIS A 6 20.09 9.18 12.80
N VAL A 7 18.88 8.88 12.33
CA VAL A 7 17.67 8.88 13.18
C VAL A 7 17.47 7.54 13.86
N TYR A 8 17.38 7.57 15.20
CA TYR A 8 17.11 6.41 16.05
C TYR A 8 15.77 6.57 16.76
N LYS A 9 15.07 5.44 16.99
CA LYS A 9 13.90 5.42 17.87
C LYS A 9 13.85 4.16 18.73
N LYS A 10 13.89 4.35 20.04
CA LYS A 10 13.67 3.32 21.05
C LYS A 10 12.35 3.56 21.80
N TYR A 11 11.70 2.46 22.19
CA TYR A 11 10.60 2.43 23.14
C TYR A 11 10.99 1.45 24.24
N GLU A 12 11.19 1.95 25.46
CA GLU A 12 11.68 1.14 26.60
C GLU A 12 12.94 0.36 26.17
N ASP A 13 12.90 -0.98 26.23
CA ASP A 13 14.03 -1.84 25.89
C ASP A 13 14.16 -2.18 24.39
N ASN A 14 13.17 -1.83 23.55
CA ASN A 14 13.12 -2.21 22.14
C ASN A 14 13.47 -1.07 21.18
N SER A 15 14.39 -1.32 20.24
CA SER A 15 14.70 -0.40 19.15
C SER A 15 13.71 -0.60 18.00
N ALA A 16 12.85 0.39 17.76
CA ALA A 16 11.91 0.38 16.63
C ALA A 16 12.53 0.95 15.35
N ILE A 17 13.55 1.80 15.49
CA ILE A 17 14.43 2.27 14.42
C ILE A 17 15.86 2.26 14.99
N GLU A 18 16.78 1.61 14.29
CA GLU A 18 18.23 1.68 14.58
C GLU A 18 18.81 2.95 13.94
N ASP A 19 19.58 2.88 12.86
CA ASP A 19 20.19 4.06 12.21
C ASP A 19 19.51 4.35 10.86
N LEU A 20 18.49 5.23 10.86
CA LEU A 20 17.75 5.58 9.66
C LEU A 20 18.33 6.81 8.96
N ASN A 21 18.84 6.59 7.75
CA ASN A 21 19.29 7.61 6.82
C ASN A 21 18.53 7.43 5.51
N LEU A 22 17.68 8.39 5.15
CA LEU A 22 16.90 8.39 3.92
C LEU A 22 16.59 9.81 3.45
N GLU A 23 16.29 9.96 2.18
CA GLU A 23 15.90 11.22 1.57
C GLU A 23 14.63 11.01 0.73
N ILE A 24 13.71 11.98 0.78
CA ILE A 24 12.44 11.98 0.06
C ILE A 24 12.34 13.28 -0.72
N ASN A 25 12.27 13.15 -2.05
CA ASN A 25 12.21 14.27 -2.97
C ASN A 25 10.81 14.91 -3.02
N ASP A 26 10.75 16.17 -3.48
CA ASP A 26 9.47 16.84 -3.67
C ASP A 26 8.75 16.30 -4.92
N GLY A 27 7.44 16.11 -4.83
CA GLY A 27 6.62 15.50 -5.87
C GLY A 27 6.81 13.97 -6.00
N ASP A 28 7.63 13.35 -5.16
CA ASP A 28 7.87 11.91 -5.22
C ASP A 28 6.67 11.08 -4.72
N PHE A 29 6.50 9.88 -5.26
CA PHE A 29 5.62 8.86 -4.67
C PHE A 29 6.51 7.86 -3.95
N PHE A 30 6.79 8.15 -2.69
CA PHE A 30 7.68 7.40 -1.84
C PHE A 30 6.92 6.32 -1.07
N VAL A 31 7.31 5.05 -1.24
CA VAL A 31 6.71 3.91 -0.53
C VAL A 31 7.69 3.33 0.48
N MET A 32 7.28 3.24 1.74
CA MET A 32 7.92 2.40 2.76
C MET A 32 7.21 1.04 2.81
N VAL A 33 7.97 -0.03 2.58
CA VAL A 33 7.48 -1.41 2.61
C VAL A 33 8.36 -2.27 3.53
N GLY A 34 7.80 -3.37 4.03
CA GLY A 34 8.49 -4.28 4.94
C GLY A 34 7.53 -5.01 5.86
N THR A 35 8.05 -5.95 6.65
CA THR A 35 7.26 -6.79 7.57
C THR A 35 6.58 -5.99 8.69
N SER A 36 5.65 -6.63 9.41
CA SER A 36 5.06 -6.02 10.62
C SER A 36 6.16 -5.73 11.65
N GLY A 37 6.05 -4.60 12.36
CA GLY A 37 7.06 -4.15 13.33
C GLY A 37 8.37 -3.59 12.74
N SER A 38 8.56 -3.58 11.41
CA SER A 38 9.81 -3.09 10.77
C SER A 38 10.12 -1.59 10.93
N GLY A 39 9.20 -0.80 11.50
CA GLY A 39 9.40 0.62 11.84
C GLY A 39 8.61 1.62 10.98
N LYS A 40 8.03 1.21 9.84
CA LYS A 40 7.36 2.08 8.84
C LYS A 40 6.43 3.15 9.45
N THR A 41 5.42 2.72 10.23
CA THR A 41 4.46 3.60 10.91
C THR A 41 5.12 4.51 11.96
N THR A 42 6.20 4.06 12.61
CA THR A 42 7.01 4.91 13.51
C THR A 42 7.72 6.00 12.72
N THR A 43 8.35 5.67 11.59
CA THR A 43 8.95 6.65 10.67
C THR A 43 7.93 7.69 10.20
N LEU A 44 6.76 7.25 9.73
CA LEU A 44 5.68 8.14 9.29
C LEU A 44 5.19 9.08 10.40
N LYS A 45 5.02 8.56 11.63
CA LYS A 45 4.64 9.35 12.81
C LYS A 45 5.72 10.34 13.24
N MET A 46 7.00 10.06 12.98
CA MET A 46 8.10 11.00 13.24
C MET A 46 8.11 12.18 12.27
N ILE A 47 7.78 11.99 10.98
CA ILE A 47 7.64 13.10 10.01
C ILE A 47 6.58 14.11 10.48
N ASN A 48 5.42 13.62 10.94
CA ASN A 48 4.33 14.46 11.44
C ASN A 48 4.55 15.00 12.88
N ARG A 49 5.70 14.67 13.51
CA ARG A 49 5.98 14.85 14.94
C ARG A 49 4.84 14.41 15.85
N LEU A 50 4.17 13.30 15.52
CA LEU A 50 3.29 12.62 16.47
C LEU A 50 4.11 11.85 17.52
N ILE A 51 5.32 11.46 17.13
CA ILE A 51 6.34 10.83 17.97
C ILE A 51 7.66 11.54 17.65
N GLU A 52 8.50 11.81 18.66
CA GLU A 52 9.84 12.37 18.42
C GLU A 52 10.91 11.27 18.38
N PRO A 53 11.96 11.43 17.56
CA PRO A 53 13.10 10.51 17.52
C PRO A 53 13.88 10.54 18.84
N SER A 54 14.49 9.42 19.20
CA SER A 54 15.34 9.31 20.41
C SER A 54 16.68 10.04 20.21
N SER A 55 17.24 9.99 19.00
CA SER A 55 18.43 10.73 18.58
C SER A 55 18.43 10.90 17.06
N GLY A 56 19.33 11.74 16.53
CA GLY A 56 19.35 12.14 15.12
C GLY A 56 18.48 13.36 14.82
N GLN A 57 18.42 13.70 13.53
CA GLN A 57 17.68 14.85 13.01
C GLN A 57 16.80 14.46 11.82
N ILE A 58 15.63 15.09 11.74
CA ILE A 58 14.76 15.01 10.57
C ILE A 58 14.61 16.43 10.05
N LEU A 59 14.96 16.64 8.80
CA LEU A 59 14.93 17.93 8.13
C LEU A 59 13.78 17.96 7.13
N ILE A 60 13.06 19.08 7.07
CA ILE A 60 12.13 19.40 5.99
C ILE A 60 12.61 20.72 5.38
N ASP A 61 12.74 20.76 4.05
CA ASP A 61 13.25 21.90 3.29
C ASP A 61 14.58 22.45 3.87
N GLY A 62 15.46 21.55 4.29
CA GLY A 62 16.78 21.84 4.87
C GLY A 62 16.79 22.29 6.34
N LYS A 63 15.65 22.27 7.04
CA LYS A 63 15.51 22.76 8.42
C LYS A 63 14.93 21.69 9.36
N ASP A 64 15.49 21.56 10.56
CA ASP A 64 15.04 20.57 11.56
C ASP A 64 13.56 20.80 11.95
N ILE A 65 12.74 19.75 11.82
CA ILE A 65 11.31 19.74 12.16
C ILE A 65 11.01 20.19 13.59
N LYS A 66 11.96 20.05 14.53
CA LYS A 66 11.87 20.53 15.91
C LYS A 66 11.68 22.05 15.99
N THR A 67 12.27 22.79 15.04
CA THR A 67 12.28 24.26 14.99
C THR A 67 11.04 24.87 14.31
N TYR A 68 10.14 24.03 13.78
CA TYR A 68 8.87 24.48 13.21
C TYR A 68 7.80 24.67 14.29
N ASN A 69 6.89 25.63 14.08
CA ASN A 69 5.64 25.66 14.82
C ASN A 69 4.80 24.42 14.45
N LEU A 70 4.56 23.55 15.43
CA LEU A 70 3.94 22.24 15.23
C LEU A 70 2.57 22.32 14.54
N GLN A 71 1.71 23.27 14.92
CA GLN A 71 0.39 23.43 14.32
C GLN A 71 0.48 23.83 12.85
N LYS A 72 1.29 24.84 12.51
CA LYS A 72 1.52 25.27 11.12
C LYS A 72 2.19 24.19 10.28
N MET A 73 3.09 23.39 10.86
CA MET A 73 3.71 22.25 10.17
C MET A 73 2.64 21.22 9.78
N ARG A 74 1.82 20.79 10.76
CA ARG A 74 0.76 19.79 10.54
C ARG A 74 -0.34 20.27 9.58
N LEU A 75 -0.67 21.56 9.55
CA LEU A 75 -1.66 22.11 8.60
C LEU A 75 -1.17 22.10 7.14
N ASN A 76 0.14 22.02 6.90
CA ASN A 76 0.77 21.89 5.58
C ASN A 76 1.06 20.42 5.19
N MET A 77 0.60 19.45 6.00
CA MET A 77 0.74 18.01 5.77
C MET A 77 -0.64 17.35 5.74
N GLY A 78 -0.97 16.62 4.67
CA GLY A 78 -2.10 15.72 4.68
C GLY A 78 -1.78 14.46 5.50
N TYR A 79 -2.74 13.94 6.25
CA TYR A 79 -2.60 12.64 6.93
C TYR A 79 -3.84 11.78 6.67
N VAL A 80 -3.63 10.62 6.06
CA VAL A 80 -4.65 9.57 5.86
C VAL A 80 -4.34 8.44 6.82
N LEU A 81 -5.32 8.17 7.71
CA LEU A 81 -5.24 7.11 8.70
C LEU A 81 -5.68 5.77 8.09
N GLN A 82 -5.13 4.68 8.60
CA GLN A 82 -5.48 3.29 8.23
C GLN A 82 -6.99 3.03 8.28
N ASN A 83 -7.65 3.54 9.33
CA ASN A 83 -9.09 3.51 9.48
C ASN A 83 -9.72 4.82 9.02
N ILE A 84 -10.91 4.71 8.41
CA ILE A 84 -11.74 5.83 7.97
C ILE A 84 -12.10 6.72 9.17
N ALA A 85 -11.33 7.79 9.36
CA ALA A 85 -11.49 8.70 10.49
C ALA A 85 -12.39 9.91 10.13
N LEU A 86 -13.54 9.69 9.48
CA LEU A 86 -14.53 10.74 9.23
C LEU A 86 -15.31 11.05 10.51
N PHE A 87 -15.68 12.31 10.69
CA PHE A 87 -16.51 12.76 11.81
C PHE A 87 -17.98 12.43 11.50
N PRO A 88 -18.63 11.52 12.26
CA PRO A 88 -19.93 10.97 11.89
C PRO A 88 -21.08 11.96 12.03
N ASN A 89 -20.89 13.00 12.85
CA ASN A 89 -21.83 14.08 13.13
C ASN A 89 -21.66 15.31 12.22
N LEU A 90 -20.78 15.23 11.22
CA LEU A 90 -20.56 16.28 10.23
C LEU A 90 -20.91 15.75 8.84
N THR A 91 -21.41 16.62 7.97
CA THR A 91 -21.61 16.28 6.56
C THR A 91 -20.28 16.04 5.83
N ILE A 92 -20.30 15.51 4.61
CA ILE A 92 -19.10 15.31 3.79
C ILE A 92 -18.41 16.65 3.47
N GLU A 93 -19.17 17.70 3.13
CA GLU A 93 -18.65 19.05 2.92
C GLU A 93 -17.94 19.59 4.16
N GLU A 94 -18.55 19.44 5.33
CA GLU A 94 -17.98 19.87 6.61
C GLU A 94 -16.74 19.05 6.98
N ASN A 95 -16.76 17.73 6.75
CA ASN A 95 -15.61 16.85 6.95
C ASN A 95 -14.38 17.29 6.14
N ILE A 96 -14.57 17.66 4.87
CA ILE A 96 -13.49 18.16 4.01
C ILE A 96 -13.08 19.59 4.43
N ALA A 97 -14.01 20.40 4.94
CA ALA A 97 -13.78 21.78 5.31
C ALA A 97 -13.06 22.01 6.66
N ILE A 98 -12.81 20.97 7.48
CA ILE A 98 -12.24 21.10 8.84
C ILE A 98 -10.89 21.81 8.84
N GLN A 99 -9.92 21.33 8.06
CA GLN A 99 -8.57 21.92 8.03
C GLN A 99 -8.58 23.34 7.42
N PRO A 100 -9.31 23.62 6.31
CA PRO A 100 -9.62 24.97 5.86
C PRO A 100 -10.25 25.90 6.91
N GLU A 101 -11.12 25.39 7.77
CA GLU A 101 -11.74 26.16 8.86
C GLU A 101 -10.74 26.53 9.95
N SER A 102 -9.84 25.61 10.30
CA SER A 102 -8.69 25.90 11.18
C SER A 102 -7.70 26.90 10.58
N LEU A 103 -7.76 27.17 9.28
CA LEU A 103 -7.01 28.25 8.60
C LEU A 103 -7.85 29.53 8.42
N HIS A 104 -9.04 29.61 9.04
CA HIS A 104 -9.98 30.73 8.95
C HIS A 104 -10.42 31.08 7.52
N TRP A 105 -10.51 30.10 6.62
CA TRP A 105 -11.02 30.34 5.25
C TRP A 105 -12.52 30.67 5.26
N SER A 106 -12.92 31.60 4.39
CA SER A 106 -14.32 32.00 4.22
C SER A 106 -15.20 30.80 3.83
N LYS A 107 -16.48 30.84 4.22
CA LYS A 107 -17.44 29.74 3.95
C LYS A 107 -17.49 29.37 2.47
N ASP A 108 -17.51 30.37 1.59
CA ASP A 108 -17.53 30.16 0.13
C ASP A 108 -16.25 29.49 -0.37
N LYS A 109 -15.07 29.89 0.13
CA LYS A 109 -13.80 29.23 -0.23
C LYS A 109 -13.79 27.78 0.24
N ARG A 110 -14.24 27.51 1.47
CA ARG A 110 -14.33 26.15 2.02
C ARG A 110 -15.27 25.26 1.21
N LYS A 111 -16.45 25.77 0.88
CA LYS A 111 -17.43 25.08 0.02
C LYS A 111 -16.82 24.76 -1.35
N ASN A 112 -16.24 25.76 -2.04
CA ASN A 112 -15.70 25.58 -3.39
C ASN A 112 -14.58 24.52 -3.42
N VAL A 113 -13.69 24.51 -2.41
CA VAL A 113 -12.62 23.51 -2.30
C VAL A 113 -13.18 22.11 -2.01
N ALA A 114 -14.16 21.99 -1.11
CA ALA A 114 -14.82 20.70 -0.87
C ALA A 114 -15.51 20.16 -2.13
N TRP A 115 -16.14 21.03 -2.93
CA TRP A 115 -16.83 20.66 -4.16
C TRP A 115 -15.85 20.27 -5.29
N ASP A 116 -14.73 20.98 -5.46
CA ASP A 116 -13.68 20.59 -6.43
C ASP A 116 -13.09 19.22 -6.08
N LEU A 117 -12.76 19.00 -4.81
CA LEU A 117 -12.21 17.74 -4.33
C LEU A 117 -13.17 16.55 -4.49
N LEU A 118 -14.47 16.76 -4.24
CA LEU A 118 -15.51 15.76 -4.48
C LEU A 118 -15.59 15.38 -5.97
N ASN A 119 -15.57 16.37 -6.87
CA ASN A 119 -15.52 16.12 -8.32
C ASN A 119 -14.28 15.31 -8.73
N LYS A 120 -13.09 15.63 -8.17
CA LYS A 120 -11.83 14.93 -8.49
C LYS A 120 -11.89 13.42 -8.21
N VAL A 121 -12.65 12.99 -7.20
CA VAL A 121 -12.84 11.57 -6.82
C VAL A 121 -14.09 10.91 -7.43
N GLY A 122 -14.83 11.63 -8.27
CA GLY A 122 -16.03 11.13 -8.95
C GLY A 122 -17.30 11.13 -8.08
N LEU A 123 -17.34 11.94 -7.02
CA LEU A 123 -18.53 12.13 -6.18
C LEU A 123 -19.18 13.47 -6.53
N ASP A 124 -20.38 13.48 -7.14
CA ASP A 124 -21.08 14.73 -7.46
C ASP A 124 -21.35 15.54 -6.17
N PRO A 125 -20.80 16.76 -6.01
CA PRO A 125 -21.03 17.57 -4.83
C PRO A 125 -22.52 17.82 -4.54
N LYS A 126 -23.37 17.91 -5.56
CA LYS A 126 -24.83 18.09 -5.38
C LYS A 126 -25.49 16.91 -4.67
N LEU A 127 -24.94 15.70 -4.85
CA LEU A 127 -25.47 14.46 -4.28
C LEU A 127 -24.77 14.06 -2.97
N TYR A 128 -23.49 14.37 -2.81
CA TYR A 128 -22.67 13.89 -1.69
C TYR A 128 -22.34 14.95 -0.63
N ALA A 129 -22.25 16.24 -0.98
CA ALA A 129 -21.75 17.28 -0.05
C ALA A 129 -22.55 17.37 1.26
N LYS A 130 -23.86 17.15 1.20
CA LYS A 130 -24.77 17.22 2.37
C LYS A 130 -25.12 15.88 3.01
N ARG A 131 -24.54 14.77 2.52
CA ARG A 131 -24.63 13.48 3.19
C ARG A 131 -23.76 13.45 4.44
N TYR A 132 -24.04 12.53 5.35
CA TYR A 132 -23.20 12.12 6.45
C TYR A 132 -22.42 10.83 6.10
N PRO A 133 -21.30 10.52 6.80
CA PRO A 133 -20.50 9.33 6.51
C PRO A 133 -21.28 8.01 6.49
N HIS A 134 -22.33 7.87 7.30
CA HIS A 134 -23.15 6.66 7.35
C HIS A 134 -24.06 6.46 6.12
N GLU A 135 -24.20 7.47 5.25
CA GLU A 135 -24.95 7.42 3.99
C GLU A 135 -24.05 7.14 2.77
N LEU A 136 -22.76 6.82 3.01
CA LEU A 136 -21.77 6.46 2.01
C LEU A 136 -21.31 5.01 2.24
N SER A 137 -21.04 4.30 1.15
CA SER A 137 -20.32 3.01 1.19
C SER A 137 -18.89 3.17 1.71
N GLY A 138 -18.28 2.09 2.20
CA GLY A 138 -16.91 2.13 2.74
C GLY A 138 -15.88 2.67 1.74
N GLY A 139 -16.00 2.32 0.46
CA GLY A 139 -15.13 2.84 -0.60
C GLY A 139 -15.28 4.34 -0.81
N GLU A 140 -16.52 4.86 -0.81
CA GLU A 140 -16.77 6.31 -0.93
C GLU A 140 -16.25 7.08 0.29
N GLN A 141 -16.47 6.54 1.50
CA GLN A 141 -15.94 7.11 2.73
C GLN A 141 -14.39 7.18 2.72
N GLN A 142 -13.70 6.18 2.16
CA GLN A 142 -12.24 6.24 1.98
C GLN A 142 -11.82 7.30 0.97
N ARG A 143 -12.53 7.44 -0.17
CA ARG A 143 -12.27 8.53 -1.13
C ARG A 143 -12.36 9.89 -0.46
N VAL A 144 -13.40 10.12 0.36
CA VAL A 144 -13.56 11.33 1.19
C VAL A 144 -12.41 11.48 2.20
N GLY A 145 -12.00 10.41 2.86
CA GLY A 145 -10.87 10.40 3.80
C GLY A 145 -9.56 10.87 3.16
N ILE A 146 -9.29 10.45 1.92
CA ILE A 146 -8.12 10.88 1.13
C ILE A 146 -8.22 12.37 0.78
N ILE A 147 -9.32 12.84 0.19
CA ILE A 147 -9.41 14.26 -0.21
C ILE A 147 -9.49 15.24 0.96
N ARG A 148 -9.98 14.82 2.13
CA ARG A 148 -9.89 15.67 3.33
C ARG A 148 -8.43 15.99 3.66
N ALA A 149 -7.52 15.03 3.50
CA ALA A 149 -6.08 15.29 3.68
C ALA A 149 -5.51 16.27 2.65
N LEU A 150 -6.19 16.49 1.51
CA LEU A 150 -5.82 17.42 0.44
C LEU A 150 -6.45 18.81 0.57
N ALA A 151 -7.38 19.02 1.51
CA ALA A 151 -8.21 20.22 1.59
C ALA A 151 -7.46 21.55 1.80
N THR A 152 -6.24 21.50 2.35
CA THR A 152 -5.38 22.68 2.53
C THR A 152 -4.34 22.87 1.42
N SER A 153 -4.37 22.03 0.38
CA SER A 153 -3.31 21.94 -0.65
C SER A 153 -1.92 21.73 -0.02
N PRO A 154 -1.74 20.66 0.79
CA PRO A 154 -0.49 20.42 1.49
C PRO A 154 0.66 20.12 0.51
N LYS A 155 1.90 20.36 0.93
CA LYS A 155 3.09 19.96 0.16
C LYS A 155 3.24 18.43 0.05
N MET A 156 2.77 17.71 1.06
CA MET A 156 2.94 16.27 1.21
C MET A 156 1.73 15.61 1.86
N VAL A 157 1.52 14.34 1.58
CA VAL A 157 0.48 13.49 2.19
C VAL A 157 1.12 12.23 2.76
N LEU A 158 0.85 11.99 4.04
CA LEU A 158 1.26 10.81 4.79
C LEU A 158 0.11 9.79 4.77
N MET A 159 0.38 8.55 4.38
CA MET A 159 -0.61 7.48 4.31
C MET A 159 -0.12 6.24 5.06
N ASP A 160 -0.87 5.80 6.06
CA ASP A 160 -0.51 4.67 6.95
C ASP A 160 -1.43 3.47 6.63
N GLU A 161 -0.96 2.53 5.79
CA GLU A 161 -1.69 1.34 5.32
C GLU A 161 -3.15 1.59 4.87
N PRO A 162 -3.45 2.62 4.05
CA PRO A 162 -4.82 3.11 3.80
C PRO A 162 -5.73 2.13 3.04
N PHE A 163 -5.19 1.05 2.49
CA PHE A 163 -5.90 0.08 1.67
C PHE A 163 -6.04 -1.31 2.34
N SER A 164 -5.52 -1.49 3.56
CA SER A 164 -5.43 -2.79 4.23
C SER A 164 -6.80 -3.45 4.48
N ALA A 165 -7.86 -2.66 4.70
CA ALA A 165 -9.21 -3.12 5.01
C ALA A 165 -10.14 -3.26 3.78
N LEU A 166 -9.60 -3.25 2.56
CA LEU A 166 -10.38 -3.25 1.32
C LEU A 166 -10.43 -4.61 0.61
N ASP A 167 -11.54 -4.87 -0.09
CA ASP A 167 -11.62 -5.87 -1.14
C ASP A 167 -10.72 -5.50 -2.35
N PRO A 168 -10.31 -6.48 -3.19
CA PRO A 168 -9.37 -6.24 -4.29
C PRO A 168 -9.85 -5.24 -5.36
N ILE A 169 -11.17 -5.12 -5.59
CA ILE A 169 -11.73 -4.23 -6.61
C ILE A 169 -11.69 -2.79 -6.08
N SER A 170 -12.20 -2.56 -4.86
CA SER A 170 -12.15 -1.24 -4.21
C SER A 170 -10.70 -0.77 -4.02
N ARG A 171 -9.79 -1.67 -3.63
CA ARG A 171 -8.34 -1.41 -3.52
C ARG A 171 -7.76 -0.90 -4.83
N THR A 172 -8.00 -1.60 -5.93
CA THR A 172 -7.55 -1.21 -7.27
C THR A 172 -8.05 0.18 -7.65
N GLN A 173 -9.34 0.46 -7.47
CA GLN A 173 -9.93 1.77 -7.78
C GLN A 173 -9.34 2.92 -6.96
N LEU A 174 -9.03 2.67 -5.68
CA LEU A 174 -8.44 3.67 -4.79
C LEU A 174 -6.95 3.91 -5.10
N GLN A 175 -6.20 2.87 -5.47
CA GLN A 175 -4.84 3.00 -5.98
C GLN A 175 -4.79 3.85 -7.26
N ASP A 176 -5.68 3.60 -8.23
CA ASP A 176 -5.79 4.40 -9.45
C ASP A 176 -6.19 5.86 -9.17
N LEU A 177 -7.05 6.09 -8.17
CA LEU A 177 -7.41 7.42 -7.74
C LEU A 177 -6.23 8.17 -7.12
N VAL A 178 -5.45 7.54 -6.24
CA VAL A 178 -4.27 8.19 -5.63
C VAL A 178 -3.20 8.47 -6.70
N LEU A 179 -2.97 7.55 -7.64
CA LEU A 179 -2.10 7.79 -8.81
C LEU A 179 -2.60 8.91 -9.72
N LYS A 180 -3.91 9.10 -9.87
CA LYS A 180 -4.49 10.25 -10.58
C LYS A 180 -4.23 11.55 -9.82
N LEU A 181 -4.51 11.58 -8.52
CA LEU A 181 -4.32 12.76 -7.67
C LEU A 181 -2.84 13.18 -7.57
N HIS A 182 -1.91 12.22 -7.48
CA HIS A 182 -0.47 12.47 -7.54
C HIS A 182 -0.06 13.18 -8.83
N ARG A 183 -0.45 12.63 -9.99
CA ARG A 183 -0.16 13.22 -11.31
C ARG A 183 -0.80 14.61 -11.50
N GLU A 184 -2.02 14.82 -11.03
CA GLU A 184 -2.71 16.12 -11.15
C GLU A 184 -2.16 17.19 -10.22
N LEU A 185 -1.75 16.83 -9.00
CA LEU A 185 -1.44 17.79 -7.93
C LEU A 185 0.07 17.98 -7.68
N GLN A 186 0.93 17.08 -8.16
CA GLN A 186 2.39 17.16 -8.01
C GLN A 186 2.87 17.29 -6.55
N ILE A 187 2.11 16.69 -5.62
CA ILE A 187 2.37 16.64 -4.18
C ILE A 187 3.20 15.40 -3.83
N THR A 188 4.04 15.48 -2.78
CA THR A 188 4.78 14.30 -2.31
C THR A 188 3.86 13.34 -1.57
N PHE A 189 3.78 12.08 -2.01
CA PHE A 189 3.14 11.02 -1.23
C PHE A 189 4.18 10.23 -0.45
N ILE A 190 3.88 9.94 0.81
CA ILE A 190 4.67 9.07 1.68
C ILE A 190 3.75 7.97 2.19
N PHE A 191 3.87 6.80 1.59
CA PHE A 191 2.92 5.71 1.68
C PHE A 191 3.55 4.54 2.43
N VAL A 192 2.89 4.06 3.47
CA VAL A 192 3.28 2.86 4.23
C VAL A 192 2.39 1.70 3.83
N THR A 193 2.99 0.55 3.52
CA THR A 193 2.25 -0.70 3.28
C THR A 193 3.08 -1.92 3.70
N HIS A 194 2.41 -3.05 3.88
CA HIS A 194 3.02 -4.37 3.98
C HIS A 194 2.94 -5.16 2.67
N ASP A 195 2.16 -4.69 1.68
CA ASP A 195 1.93 -5.35 0.40
C ASP A 195 2.89 -4.82 -0.68
N MET A 196 3.69 -5.73 -1.25
CA MET A 196 4.69 -5.40 -2.27
C MET A 196 4.06 -5.02 -3.62
N GLN A 197 2.89 -5.54 -3.97
CA GLN A 197 2.22 -5.18 -5.24
C GLN A 197 1.81 -3.71 -5.20
N GLU A 198 1.39 -3.20 -4.04
CA GLU A 198 1.15 -1.76 -3.84
C GLU A 198 2.43 -0.96 -3.99
N ALA A 199 3.54 -1.40 -3.39
CA ALA A 199 4.83 -0.72 -3.52
C ALA A 199 5.32 -0.65 -4.98
N ILE A 200 5.22 -1.75 -5.73
CA ILE A 200 5.60 -1.83 -7.15
C ILE A 200 4.65 -1.01 -8.06
N ARG A 201 3.36 -0.91 -7.72
CA ARG A 201 2.36 -0.18 -8.51
C ARG A 201 2.38 1.32 -8.26
N LEU A 202 2.63 1.73 -7.02
CA LEU A 202 2.50 3.12 -6.57
C LEU A 202 3.85 3.84 -6.46
N GLY A 203 4.90 3.13 -6.05
CA GLY A 203 6.18 3.73 -5.70
C GLY A 203 7.02 4.09 -6.92
N ASN A 204 7.37 5.37 -7.02
CA ASN A 204 8.50 5.82 -7.83
C ASN A 204 9.81 5.47 -7.11
N THR A 205 9.89 5.80 -5.82
CA THR A 205 10.96 5.43 -4.89
C THR A 205 10.42 4.48 -3.85
N ILE A 206 11.12 3.37 -3.61
CA ILE A 206 10.72 2.35 -2.64
C ILE A 206 11.85 2.19 -1.60
N ALA A 207 11.49 2.30 -0.32
CA ALA A 207 12.34 2.03 0.82
C ALA A 207 11.88 0.74 1.52
N VAL A 208 12.78 -0.24 1.60
CA VAL A 208 12.54 -1.55 2.20
C VAL A 208 13.10 -1.55 3.62
N LEU A 209 12.23 -1.71 4.61
CA LEU A 209 12.59 -1.73 6.02
C LEU A 209 12.46 -3.13 6.63
N SER A 210 13.45 -3.52 7.44
CA SER A 210 13.42 -4.77 8.23
C SER A 210 14.00 -4.51 9.61
N LYS A 211 13.33 -4.98 10.67
CA LYS A 211 13.80 -4.91 12.06
C LYS A 211 14.36 -3.52 12.47
N GLY A 212 13.72 -2.43 12.02
CA GLY A 212 14.14 -1.04 12.31
C GLY A 212 15.31 -0.51 11.48
N LYS A 213 15.74 -1.21 10.42
CA LYS A 213 16.82 -0.83 9.49
C LYS A 213 16.26 -0.54 8.10
N LEU A 214 16.95 0.33 7.37
CA LEU A 214 16.76 0.47 5.93
C LEU A 214 17.65 -0.56 5.22
N GLU A 215 17.04 -1.60 4.67
CA GLU A 215 17.75 -2.65 3.94
C GLU A 215 18.21 -2.12 2.58
N GLN A 216 17.27 -1.55 1.82
CA GLN A 216 17.50 -0.96 0.51
C GLN A 216 16.55 0.22 0.26
N ILE A 217 17.02 1.18 -0.52
CA ILE A 217 16.23 2.27 -1.11
C ILE A 217 16.64 2.38 -2.58
N GLY A 218 15.68 2.60 -3.47
CA GLY A 218 15.93 2.73 -4.91
C GLY A 218 14.64 2.99 -5.68
N ASN A 219 14.76 3.14 -7.00
CA ASN A 219 13.58 3.14 -7.85
C ASN A 219 13.03 1.70 -8.00
N ARG A 220 11.82 1.56 -8.55
CA ARG A 220 11.18 0.26 -8.77
C ARG A 220 12.08 -0.78 -9.48
N ASP A 221 12.80 -0.37 -10.52
CA ASP A 221 13.63 -1.28 -11.32
C ASP A 221 14.93 -1.66 -10.59
N ASP A 222 15.48 -0.76 -9.76
CA ASP A 222 16.61 -1.06 -8.88
C ASP A 222 16.22 -2.15 -7.86
N ILE A 223 15.07 -2.00 -7.20
CA ILE A 223 14.59 -2.97 -6.20
C ILE A 223 14.28 -4.33 -6.84
N LEU A 224 13.66 -4.35 -8.03
CA LEU A 224 13.22 -5.59 -8.67
C LEU A 224 14.34 -6.37 -9.38
N ASN A 225 15.39 -5.70 -9.86
CA ASN A 225 16.45 -6.32 -10.65
C ASN A 225 17.81 -6.37 -9.93
N HIS A 226 18.00 -5.53 -8.91
CA HIS A 226 19.24 -5.45 -8.12
C HIS A 226 18.94 -5.49 -6.60
N PRO A 227 18.30 -6.57 -6.08
CA PRO A 227 18.10 -6.71 -4.65
C PRO A 227 19.46 -6.80 -3.93
N LYS A 228 19.60 -6.04 -2.85
CA LYS A 228 20.87 -5.85 -2.14
C LYS A 228 21.22 -7.01 -1.20
N ASN A 229 20.23 -7.81 -0.80
CA ASN A 229 20.40 -9.00 0.04
C ASN A 229 19.21 -9.96 -0.10
N ASP A 230 19.38 -11.18 0.39
CA ASP A 230 18.40 -12.28 0.34
C ASP A 230 17.03 -11.90 0.95
N PHE A 231 17.00 -10.98 1.92
CA PHE A 231 15.74 -10.48 2.48
C PHE A 231 14.98 -9.61 1.47
N VAL A 232 15.65 -8.67 0.80
CA VAL A 232 15.04 -7.84 -0.25
C VAL A 232 14.78 -8.65 -1.53
N GLU A 233 15.46 -9.77 -1.74
CA GLU A 233 15.15 -10.69 -2.84
C GLU A 233 13.96 -11.62 -2.54
N GLY A 234 13.86 -12.21 -1.34
CA GLY A 234 12.77 -13.12 -0.97
C GLY A 234 11.45 -12.39 -0.77
N PHE A 235 11.49 -11.26 -0.05
CA PHE A 235 10.50 -10.20 -0.21
C PHE A 235 10.59 -9.72 -1.68
N PHE A 236 9.50 -9.26 -2.31
CA PHE A 236 9.42 -9.06 -3.78
C PHE A 236 9.53 -10.32 -4.67
N GLN A 237 10.30 -11.38 -4.41
CA GLN A 237 10.11 -12.67 -5.15
C GLN A 237 8.70 -13.22 -4.92
N GLN A 238 8.21 -13.20 -3.68
CA GLN A 238 6.80 -13.48 -3.35
C GLN A 238 5.80 -12.59 -4.12
N ALA A 239 6.20 -11.37 -4.51
CA ALA A 239 5.36 -10.44 -5.28
C ALA A 239 5.40 -10.70 -6.80
N LYS A 240 6.49 -11.31 -7.29
CA LYS A 240 6.63 -11.76 -8.69
C LYS A 240 5.84 -13.06 -8.96
N ARG A 241 5.55 -13.86 -7.93
CA ARG A 241 4.55 -14.94 -8.04
C ARG A 241 3.17 -14.31 -8.20
N GLY A 242 2.61 -14.42 -9.41
CA GLY A 242 1.20 -14.17 -9.66
C GLY A 242 0.31 -15.15 -8.88
N PRO A 243 -1.03 -15.11 -9.05
CA PRO A 243 -1.90 -16.10 -8.42
C PRO A 243 -1.41 -17.51 -8.75
N ALA A 244 -1.20 -18.35 -7.74
CA ALA A 244 -0.60 -19.67 -7.91
C ALA A 244 -1.32 -20.45 -9.03
N THR A 245 -0.57 -20.80 -10.07
CA THR A 245 -1.08 -21.48 -11.26
C THR A 245 -0.66 -22.93 -11.28
N VAL A 246 -1.37 -23.72 -12.09
CA VAL A 246 -1.00 -25.09 -12.42
C VAL A 246 0.44 -25.16 -12.96
N ASN A 247 0.90 -24.16 -13.72
CA ASN A 247 2.28 -24.11 -14.19
C ASN A 247 3.30 -23.93 -13.05
N LEU A 248 3.04 -23.03 -12.09
CA LEU A 248 3.94 -22.83 -10.94
C LEU A 248 4.07 -24.08 -10.07
N LEU A 249 2.99 -24.87 -9.96
CA LEU A 249 3.00 -26.16 -9.28
C LEU A 249 3.88 -27.17 -10.02
N LEU A 250 3.74 -27.29 -11.35
CA LEU A 250 4.62 -28.15 -12.16
C LEU A 250 6.09 -27.71 -12.10
N ASP A 251 6.35 -26.41 -12.20
CA ASP A 251 7.71 -25.83 -12.13
C ASP A 251 8.35 -26.04 -10.75
N SER A 252 7.55 -26.33 -9.71
CA SER A 252 8.01 -26.75 -8.37
C SER A 252 8.36 -28.24 -8.26
N GLY A 253 8.38 -28.97 -9.38
CA GLY A 253 8.75 -30.39 -9.47
C GLY A 253 7.65 -31.36 -9.01
N LEU A 254 6.39 -30.92 -9.03
CA LEU A 254 5.22 -31.71 -8.66
C LEU A 254 4.43 -32.13 -9.90
N GLY A 255 3.63 -33.20 -9.81
CA GLY A 255 3.00 -33.83 -10.98
C GLY A 255 3.95 -34.72 -11.79
N LYS A 256 3.39 -35.50 -12.71
CA LYS A 256 4.12 -36.49 -13.51
C LYS A 256 3.63 -36.54 -14.95
N GLU A 257 4.53 -36.72 -15.90
CA GLU A 257 4.17 -37.04 -17.28
C GLU A 257 3.49 -38.41 -17.35
N THR A 258 2.49 -38.56 -18.22
CA THR A 258 1.66 -39.76 -18.31
C THR A 258 1.16 -39.99 -19.73
N ASP A 259 1.05 -41.25 -20.14
CA ASP A 259 0.38 -41.63 -21.41
C ASP A 259 -1.14 -41.79 -21.25
N GLN A 260 -1.67 -41.58 -20.04
CA GLN A 260 -3.11 -41.69 -19.79
C GLN A 260 -3.92 -40.61 -20.53
N PRO A 261 -5.17 -40.90 -20.93
CA PRO A 261 -6.01 -39.93 -21.63
C PRO A 261 -6.40 -38.76 -20.71
N ILE A 262 -6.52 -37.59 -21.32
CA ILE A 262 -6.97 -36.35 -20.67
C ILE A 262 -8.38 -36.56 -20.09
N ASN A 263 -8.56 -36.23 -18.81
CA ASN A 263 -9.86 -36.27 -18.13
C ASN A 263 -10.37 -34.89 -17.69
N SER A 264 -9.59 -33.83 -17.90
CA SER A 264 -9.87 -32.48 -17.39
C SER A 264 -9.74 -31.38 -18.45
N SER A 265 -10.48 -30.29 -18.26
CA SER A 265 -10.43 -29.07 -19.08
C SER A 265 -9.33 -28.07 -18.68
N LEU A 266 -8.54 -28.44 -17.67
CA LEU A 266 -7.54 -27.59 -17.02
C LEU A 266 -6.41 -27.19 -17.98
N LEU A 267 -6.00 -25.92 -17.90
CA LEU A 267 -4.88 -25.34 -18.62
C LEU A 267 -3.74 -24.99 -17.67
N LYS A 268 -2.50 -24.96 -18.17
CA LYS A 268 -1.32 -24.57 -17.35
C LYS A 268 -1.43 -23.18 -16.71
N ILE A 269 -2.22 -22.28 -17.30
CA ILE A 269 -2.47 -20.91 -16.81
C ILE A 269 -3.59 -20.82 -15.76
N ASP A 270 -4.35 -21.90 -15.53
CA ASP A 270 -5.42 -21.90 -14.54
C ASP A 270 -4.86 -21.83 -13.11
N SER A 271 -5.69 -21.35 -12.18
CA SER A 271 -5.32 -21.25 -10.77
C SER A 271 -5.35 -22.59 -10.05
N VAL A 272 -4.57 -22.73 -8.98
CA VAL A 272 -4.61 -23.89 -8.08
C VAL A 272 -6.00 -24.12 -7.46
N ASN A 273 -6.84 -23.07 -7.36
CA ASN A 273 -8.24 -23.19 -6.94
C ASN A 273 -9.11 -23.91 -7.98
N ARG A 274 -8.87 -23.68 -9.28
CA ARG A 274 -9.56 -24.43 -10.34
C ARG A 274 -9.06 -25.88 -10.39
N LEU A 275 -7.75 -26.10 -10.22
CA LEU A 275 -7.19 -27.44 -10.04
C LEU A 275 -7.81 -28.18 -8.85
N ALA A 276 -8.02 -27.53 -7.71
CA ALA A 276 -8.66 -28.12 -6.53
C ALA A 276 -10.10 -28.60 -6.81
N THR A 277 -10.86 -27.84 -7.60
CA THR A 277 -12.21 -28.22 -8.04
C THR A 277 -12.16 -29.39 -9.02
N GLU A 278 -11.33 -29.32 -10.06
CA GLU A 278 -11.15 -30.39 -11.05
C GLU A 278 -10.65 -31.70 -10.41
N LEU A 279 -9.75 -31.61 -9.41
CA LEU A 279 -9.30 -32.76 -8.61
C LEU A 279 -10.45 -33.36 -7.80
N LYS A 280 -11.27 -32.53 -7.14
CA LYS A 280 -12.43 -33.02 -6.38
C LYS A 280 -13.42 -33.77 -7.28
N ASP A 281 -13.69 -33.23 -8.47
CA ASP A 281 -14.65 -33.79 -9.41
C ASP A 281 -14.10 -35.07 -10.10
N ASN A 282 -12.78 -35.15 -10.30
CA ASN A 282 -12.08 -36.32 -10.87
C ASN A 282 -11.46 -37.24 -9.79
N GLN A 283 -12.11 -37.40 -8.64
CA GLN A 283 -11.73 -38.37 -7.58
C GLN A 283 -10.27 -38.28 -7.08
N GLY A 284 -9.68 -37.09 -7.13
CA GLY A 284 -8.34 -36.77 -6.67
C GLY A 284 -7.23 -36.95 -7.70
N MET A 285 -7.56 -37.16 -8.99
CA MET A 285 -6.59 -37.28 -10.08
C MET A 285 -7.05 -36.56 -11.35
N VAL A 286 -6.26 -35.57 -11.78
CA VAL A 286 -6.47 -34.79 -13.00
C VAL A 286 -5.35 -35.08 -13.99
N ILE A 287 -5.72 -35.31 -15.25
CA ILE A 287 -4.82 -35.45 -16.39
C ILE A 287 -5.20 -34.37 -17.40
N PHE A 288 -4.24 -33.50 -17.70
CA PHE A 288 -4.43 -32.35 -18.59
C PHE A 288 -3.23 -32.19 -19.53
N LYS A 289 -3.38 -31.38 -20.57
CA LYS A 289 -2.37 -31.20 -21.62
C LYS A 289 -1.58 -29.91 -21.44
N LYS A 290 -0.24 -30.01 -21.42
CA LYS A 290 0.71 -28.88 -21.45
C LYS A 290 1.71 -29.14 -22.57
N ASP A 291 1.76 -28.23 -23.54
CA ASP A 291 2.82 -28.17 -24.57
C ASP A 291 3.07 -29.53 -25.27
N ASP A 292 1.97 -30.14 -25.71
CA ASP A 292 1.86 -31.47 -26.33
C ASP A 292 2.14 -32.72 -25.48
N ILE A 293 2.43 -32.54 -24.19
CA ILE A 293 2.61 -33.63 -23.21
C ILE A 293 1.41 -33.66 -22.24
N ASN A 294 0.97 -34.86 -21.84
CA ASN A 294 -0.05 -35.04 -20.82
C ASN A 294 0.60 -35.12 -19.43
N TYR A 295 0.11 -34.32 -18.48
CA TYR A 295 0.55 -34.30 -17.09
C TYR A 295 -0.57 -34.77 -16.16
N GLN A 296 -0.22 -35.70 -15.28
CA GLN A 296 -1.04 -36.15 -14.15
C GLN A 296 -0.71 -35.30 -12.92
N LEU A 297 -1.76 -34.78 -12.28
CA LEU A 297 -1.74 -34.12 -10.98
C LEU A 297 -2.70 -34.83 -10.03
N THR A 298 -2.33 -34.88 -8.76
CA THR A 298 -3.14 -35.51 -7.71
C THR A 298 -3.43 -34.54 -6.57
N THR A 299 -4.38 -34.91 -5.70
CA THR A 299 -4.61 -34.16 -4.45
C THR A 299 -3.35 -34.09 -3.57
N ALA A 300 -2.46 -35.09 -3.62
CA ALA A 300 -1.20 -35.06 -2.90
C ALA A 300 -0.26 -33.97 -3.45
N ASP A 301 -0.11 -33.86 -4.78
CA ASP A 301 0.70 -32.80 -5.41
C ASP A 301 0.21 -31.39 -5.01
N LEU A 302 -1.11 -31.19 -4.96
CA LEU A 302 -1.69 -29.92 -4.51
C LEU A 302 -1.44 -29.65 -3.02
N LEU A 303 -1.56 -30.67 -2.15
CA LEU A 303 -1.30 -30.51 -0.72
C LEU A 303 0.19 -30.25 -0.43
N ASP A 304 1.10 -30.93 -1.14
CA ASP A 304 2.54 -30.72 -1.03
C ASP A 304 2.96 -29.32 -1.54
N TYR A 305 2.30 -28.80 -2.57
CA TYR A 305 2.48 -27.42 -3.03
C TYR A 305 2.06 -26.42 -1.94
N LEU A 306 0.84 -26.58 -1.39
CA LEU A 306 0.31 -25.69 -0.37
C LEU A 306 1.09 -25.76 0.95
N ALA A 307 1.62 -26.93 1.32
CA ALA A 307 2.48 -27.10 2.48
C ALA A 307 3.80 -26.32 2.31
N LYS A 308 4.43 -26.40 1.12
CA LYS A 308 5.67 -25.65 0.81
C LYS A 308 5.46 -24.14 0.74
N GLU A 309 4.29 -23.66 0.32
CA GLU A 309 3.97 -22.21 0.38
C GLU A 309 3.62 -21.74 1.80
N GLY A 310 3.12 -22.62 2.68
CA GLY A 310 2.82 -22.29 4.07
C GLY A 310 4.05 -22.15 5.00
N GLU A 311 5.23 -22.59 4.55
CA GLU A 311 6.50 -22.50 5.28
C GLU A 311 7.41 -21.32 4.84
N GLN A 312 6.97 -20.49 3.88
CA GLN A 312 7.72 -19.37 3.26
C GLN A 312 7.20 -17.97 3.66
#